data_AF-A0A961MK53-F1
#
_entry.id   AF-A0A961MK53-F1
#
_cell.length_a   1.000
_cell.length_b   1.000
_cell.length_c   1.000
_cell.angle_alpha   90.00
_cell.angle_beta   90.00
_cell.angle_gamma   90.00
#
_symmetry.space_group_name_H-M   'P 1'
#
loop_
_entity.id
_entity.type
_entity.pdbx_description
1 polymer ?
#
loop_
_entity_poly.entity_id
_entity_poly.type
_entity_poly.pdbx_seq_one_letter_code
_entity_poly.pdbx_strand_id
1 'polypeptide(L)'
;GILPVENFGRMTNFAARCHAKVPEWMHKAFARADSPETAHLLAVAIASDQCDALRAEGVEHLHFYTLNNPDLTYDVCRALGYAAAPLAMAEGGAA
;
A
#
# COMPACT_ATOMS: atom_id res chain seq x y z
N GLY A 1 -8.38 -5.92 -2.82
CA GLY A 1 -7.83 -5.05 -1.78
C GLY A 1 -6.33 -5.13 -1.81
N ILE A 2 -5.64 -4.01 -1.58
CA ILE A 2 -4.19 -3.87 -1.58
C ILE A 2 -3.71 -3.77 -0.13
N LEU A 3 -2.69 -4.54 0.21
CA LEU A 3 -2.01 -4.47 1.49
C LEU A 3 -0.60 -3.91 1.27
N PRO A 4 -0.38 -2.60 1.45
CA PRO A 4 0.95 -2.03 1.44
C PRO A 4 1.84 -2.68 2.51
N VAL A 5 3.11 -2.92 2.18
CA VAL A 5 4.00 -3.73 3.01
C VAL A 5 4.77 -2.88 4.02
N GLU A 6 4.17 -2.64 5.19
CA GLU A 6 4.85 -1.93 6.28
C GLU A 6 5.92 -2.78 6.98
N ASN A 7 5.62 -4.07 7.13
CA ASN A 7 6.51 -5.03 7.77
C ASN A 7 6.48 -6.33 6.99
N PHE A 8 7.57 -6.61 6.28
CA PHE A 8 7.66 -7.75 5.39
C PHE A 8 7.45 -9.09 6.12
N GLY A 9 8.00 -9.25 7.33
CA GLY A 9 7.83 -10.48 8.12
C GLY A 9 6.39 -10.71 8.59
N ARG A 10 5.66 -9.65 8.99
CA ARG A 10 4.23 -9.77 9.33
C ARG A 10 3.39 -10.05 8.08
N MET A 11 3.72 -9.39 6.96
CA MET A 11 3.03 -9.57 5.69
C MET A 11 3.18 -11.01 5.17
N THR A 12 4.38 -11.60 5.20
CA THR A 12 4.61 -12.98 4.74
C THR A 12 3.84 -14.00 5.59
N ASN A 13 3.79 -13.81 6.91
CA ASN A 13 2.97 -14.63 7.80
C ASN A 13 1.47 -14.50 7.49
N PHE A 14 0.98 -13.29 7.22
CA PHE A 14 -0.40 -13.06 6.81
C PHE A 14 -0.71 -13.73 5.46
N ALA A 15 0.17 -13.55 4.47
CA ALA A 15 0.04 -14.17 3.16
C ALA A 15 -0.03 -15.70 3.25
N ALA A 16 0.82 -16.32 4.07
CA ALA A 16 0.79 -17.77 4.30
C ALA A 16 -0.55 -18.24 4.87
N ARG A 17 -1.13 -17.49 5.81
CA ARG A 17 -2.46 -17.80 6.39
C ARG A 17 -3.60 -17.62 5.39
N CYS A 18 -3.44 -16.74 4.42
CA CYS A 18 -4.41 -16.50 3.34
C CYS A 18 -4.15 -17.36 2.10
N HIS A 19 -3.17 -18.28 2.14
CA HIS A 19 -2.71 -19.05 0.98
C HIS A 19 -2.28 -18.19 -0.23
N ALA A 20 -1.85 -16.95 0.03
CA ALA A 20 -1.30 -16.06 -0.96
C ALA A 20 0.21 -16.30 -1.13
N LYS A 21 0.67 -16.33 -2.38
CA LYS A 21 2.08 -16.53 -2.71
C LYS A 21 2.82 -15.18 -2.67
N VAL A 22 3.91 -15.12 -1.90
CA VAL A 22 4.87 -14.01 -1.95
C VAL A 22 5.96 -14.36 -2.97
N PRO A 23 6.21 -13.53 -3.99
CA PRO A 23 7.27 -13.79 -4.96
C PRO A 23 8.68 -13.75 -4.36
N GLU A 24 9.56 -14.63 -4.81
CA GLU A 24 10.96 -14.71 -4.32
C GLU A 24 11.75 -13.42 -4.52
N TRP A 25 11.49 -12.67 -5.60
CA TRP A 25 12.14 -11.37 -5.82
C TRP A 25 11.84 -10.38 -4.70
N MET A 26 10.65 -10.47 -4.09
CA MET A 26 10.23 -9.58 -3.02
C MET A 26 11.00 -9.88 -1.74
N HIS A 27 11.24 -11.16 -1.44
CA HIS A 27 12.12 -11.57 -0.34
C HIS A 27 13.52 -10.98 -0.49
N LYS A 28 14.10 -11.07 -1.70
CA LYS A 28 15.43 -10.52 -1.99
C LYS A 28 15.46 -8.99 -1.93
N ALA A 29 14.40 -8.33 -2.38
CA ALA A 29 14.31 -6.87 -2.37
C ALA A 29 14.24 -6.33 -0.93
N PHE A 30 13.34 -6.85 -0.10
CA PHE A 30 13.22 -6.42 1.30
C PHE A 30 14.41 -6.84 2.17
N ALA A 31 15.11 -7.94 1.84
CA ALA A 31 16.34 -8.31 2.52
C ALA A 31 17.53 -7.38 2.22
N ARG A 32 17.46 -6.61 1.11
CA ARG A 32 18.47 -5.61 0.72
C ARG A 32 18.13 -4.19 1.18
N ALA A 33 16.97 -3.98 1.83
CA ALA A 33 16.61 -2.70 2.38
C ALA A 33 17.40 -2.48 3.69
N ASP A 34 18.43 -1.63 3.63
CA ASP A 34 19.37 -1.42 4.76
C ASP A 34 18.77 -0.56 5.89
N SER A 35 17.64 0.10 5.65
CA SER A 35 16.96 0.96 6.63
C SER A 35 15.42 0.91 6.53
N PRO A 36 14.69 1.28 7.60
CA PRO A 36 13.24 1.42 7.56
C PRO A 36 12.75 2.36 6.45
N GLU A 37 13.50 3.43 6.17
CA GLU A 37 13.19 4.38 5.11
C GLU A 37 13.30 3.73 3.72
N THR A 38 14.37 2.98 3.46
CA THR A 38 14.53 2.25 2.18
C THR A 38 13.45 1.18 2.00
N ALA A 39 13.06 0.49 3.07
CA ALA A 39 11.95 -0.47 3.05
C ALA A 39 10.61 0.22 2.77
N HIS A 40 10.37 1.40 3.34
CA HIS A 40 9.18 2.21 3.09
C HIS A 40 9.10 2.65 1.63
N LEU A 41 10.18 3.22 1.08
CA LEU A 41 10.24 3.63 -0.32
C LEU A 41 10.01 2.44 -1.27
N LEU A 42 10.59 1.27 -0.97
CA LEU A 42 10.35 0.04 -1.71
C LEU A 42 8.88 -0.39 -1.63
N ALA A 43 8.26 -0.32 -0.45
CA ALA A 43 6.86 -0.66 -0.25
C ALA A 43 5.92 0.28 -1.03
N VAL A 44 6.20 1.59 -1.02
CA VAL A 44 5.48 2.58 -1.84
C VAL A 44 5.59 2.22 -3.32
N ALA A 45 6.81 2.01 -3.82
CA ALA A 45 7.05 1.71 -5.23
C ALA A 45 6.30 0.45 -5.69
N ILE A 46 6.38 -0.65 -4.92
CA ILE A 46 5.70 -1.90 -5.26
C ILE A 46 4.18 -1.73 -5.23
N ALA A 47 3.63 -1.07 -4.21
CA ALA A 47 2.19 -0.89 -4.09
C ALA A 47 1.63 0.03 -5.18
N SER A 48 2.35 1.11 -5.52
CA SER A 48 1.97 2.01 -6.61
C SER A 48 2.01 1.31 -7.96
N ASP A 49 3.07 0.56 -8.28
CA ASP A 49 3.18 -0.21 -9.52
C ASP A 49 2.06 -1.26 -9.63
N GLN A 50 1.75 -1.95 -8.54
CA GLN A 50 0.60 -2.87 -8.50
C GLN A 50 -0.73 -2.16 -8.77
N CYS A 51 -0.93 -0.98 -8.19
CA CYS A 51 -2.14 -0.19 -8.40
C CYS A 51 -2.24 0.32 -9.85
N ASP A 52 -1.16 0.79 -10.45
CA ASP A 52 -1.13 1.25 -11.84
C ASP A 52 -1.39 0.09 -12.82
N ALA A 53 -0.79 -1.09 -12.57
CA ALA A 53 -1.07 -2.28 -13.36
C ALA A 53 -2.56 -2.67 -13.31
N LEU A 54 -3.17 -2.66 -12.11
CA LEU A 54 -4.61 -2.96 -11.99
C LEU A 54 -5.49 -1.92 -12.70
N ARG A 55 -5.14 -0.63 -12.61
CA ARG A 55 -5.85 0.44 -13.31
C ARG A 55 -5.74 0.30 -14.82
N ALA A 56 -4.58 -0.09 -15.33
CA ALA A 56 -4.36 -0.35 -16.76
C ALA A 56 -5.25 -1.50 -17.27
N GLU A 57 -5.53 -2.49 -16.42
CA GLU A 57 -6.46 -3.60 -16.69
C GLU A 57 -7.94 -3.23 -16.45
N GLY A 58 -8.27 -1.96 -16.21
CA GLY A 58 -9.64 -1.46 -16.10
C GLY A 58 -10.24 -1.49 -14.69
N VAL A 59 -9.44 -1.69 -13.64
CA VAL A 59 -9.94 -1.58 -12.25
C VAL A 59 -10.21 -0.11 -11.90
N GLU A 60 -11.47 0.21 -11.60
CA GLU A 60 -11.91 1.58 -11.26
C GLU A 60 -11.80 1.91 -9.76
N HIS A 61 -11.78 0.89 -8.90
CA HIS A 61 -11.81 1.06 -7.44
C HIS A 61 -10.71 0.25 -6.76
N LEU A 62 -9.96 0.93 -5.88
CA LEU A 62 -8.90 0.33 -5.05
C LEU A 62 -9.28 0.45 -3.58
N HIS A 63 -9.14 -0.65 -2.84
CA HIS A 63 -9.36 -0.69 -1.39
C HIS A 63 -8.05 -1.01 -0.68
N PHE A 64 -7.60 -0.14 0.23
CA PHE A 64 -6.35 -0.30 0.96
C PHE A 64 -6.58 -0.82 2.39
N TYR A 65 -5.80 -1.83 2.78
CA TYR A 65 -5.70 -2.29 4.16
C TYR A 65 -4.63 -1.49 4.88
N THR A 66 -5.03 -0.43 5.59
CA THR A 66 -4.11 0.49 6.28
C THR A 66 -3.54 -0.08 7.59
N LEU A 67 -4.15 -1.13 8.15
CA LEU A 67 -3.75 -1.69 9.46
C LEU A 67 -3.68 -0.64 10.59
N ASN A 68 -4.59 0.35 10.57
CA ASN A 68 -4.63 1.49 11.50
C ASN A 68 -3.42 2.43 11.41
N ASN A 69 -2.63 2.36 10.33
CA ASN A 69 -1.54 3.28 10.04
C ASN A 69 -1.70 3.85 8.62
N PRO A 70 -2.06 5.13 8.47
CA PRO A 70 -2.38 5.69 7.16
C PRO A 70 -1.14 6.13 6.37
N ASP A 71 0.03 6.29 6.98
CA ASP A 71 1.17 6.99 6.39
C ASP A 71 1.64 6.34 5.08
N LEU A 72 1.82 5.01 5.07
CA LEU A 72 2.23 4.29 3.86
C LEU A 72 1.16 4.36 2.76
N THR A 73 -0.12 4.27 3.13
CA THR A 73 -1.21 4.36 2.15
C THR A 73 -1.33 5.77 1.58
N TYR A 74 -1.11 6.80 2.41
CA TYR A 74 -1.07 8.19 2.00
C TYR A 74 0.02 8.42 0.95
N ASP A 75 1.23 7.91 1.18
CA ASP A 75 2.34 8.03 0.23
C ASP A 75 2.07 7.26 -1.08
N VAL A 76 1.45 6.08 -1.01
CA VAL A 76 1.01 5.34 -2.21
C VAL A 76 0.00 6.16 -3.02
N CYS A 77 -1.01 6.75 -2.38
CA CYS A 77 -1.96 7.63 -3.05
C CYS A 77 -1.28 8.83 -3.71
N ARG A 78 -0.29 9.45 -3.06
CA ARG A 78 0.49 10.54 -3.65
C ARG A 78 1.30 10.09 -4.86
N ALA A 79 1.94 8.94 -4.78
CA ALA A 79 2.68 8.36 -5.90
C ALA A 79 1.77 8.03 -7.09
N LEU A 80 0.50 7.67 -6.85
CA LEU A 80 -0.54 7.48 -7.88
C LEU A 80 -1.10 8.79 -8.45
N GLY A 81 -0.60 9.95 -8.02
CA GLY A 81 -1.01 11.28 -8.48
C GLY A 81 -2.18 11.91 -7.72
N TYR A 82 -2.64 11.32 -6.61
CA TYR A 82 -3.67 11.91 -5.78
C TYR A 82 -3.08 12.95 -4.83
N ALA A 83 -3.61 14.17 -4.87
CA ALA A 83 -3.27 15.21 -3.92
C ALA A 83 -4.18 15.15 -2.70
N ALA A 84 -3.66 15.55 -1.53
CA ALA A 84 -4.49 15.75 -0.36
C ALA A 84 -5.51 16.86 -0.66
N ALA A 85 -6.78 16.50 -0.67
CA ALA A 85 -7.84 17.49 -0.58
C ALA A 85 -7.98 17.89 0.88
N PRO A 86 -8.25 19.18 1.19
CA PRO A 86 -8.78 19.53 2.49
C PRO A 86 -9.96 18.61 2.78
N LEU A 87 -10.03 18.05 3.99
CA LEU A 87 -11.28 17.48 4.45
C LEU A 87 -12.31 18.60 4.33
N ALA A 88 -13.21 18.48 3.36
CA ALA A 88 -14.39 19.33 3.31
C ALA A 88 -15.00 19.22 4.70
N MET A 89 -15.15 20.36 5.40
CA MET A 89 -15.96 20.38 6.60
C MET A 89 -17.27 19.72 6.22
N ALA A 90 -17.64 18.64 6.91
CA ALA A 90 -18.91 17.99 6.69
C ALA A 90 -20.00 19.04 7.00
N GLU A 91 -20.42 19.78 5.97
CA GLU A 91 -21.61 20.61 6.04
C GLU A 91 -22.78 19.65 6.25
N GLY A 92 -23.36 19.69 7.45
CA GLY A 92 -24.61 18.98 7.75
C GLY A 92 -24.44 17.63 8.44
N GLY A 93 -23.88 17.62 9.65
CA GLY A 93 -24.35 16.68 10.66
C GLY A 93 -25.77 17.07 11.06
N ALA A 94 -26.77 16.48 10.42
CA ALA A 94 -28.16 16.57 10.84
C ALA A 94 -28.33 15.91 12.22
N ALA A 95 -28.72 16.73 13.21
CA ALA A 95 -29.40 16.33 14.43
C ALA A 95 -30.48 17.38 14.73
#